data_AF-A0AAQ3XGS7-F1
#
_entry.id   AF-A0AAQ3XGS7-F1
#
_cell.length_a   1.000
_cell.length_b   1.000
_cell.length_c   1.000
_cell.angle_alpha   90.00
_cell.angle_beta   90.00
_cell.angle_gamma   90.00
#
_symmetry.space_group_name_H-M   'P 1'
#
loop_
_entity.id
_entity.type
_entity.pdbx_description
1 polymer ?
#
loop_
_entity_poly.entity_id
_entity_poly.type
_entity_poly.pdbx_seq_one_letter_code
_entity_poly.pdbx_strand_id
1 'polypeptide(L)' 'MEAAENNPDDRPLWNHVNILEILLRRTARVSCKYCGGSYPRVKAHLLLIHNAGTNVCPNVTEAILQQLQNEIAQAEGQN' A
#
# COMPACT_ATOMS: atom_id res chain seq x y z
N MET A 1 -0.67 -21.40 19.14
CA MET A 1 -0.41 -19.97 19.41
C MET A 1 0.34 -19.44 18.20
N GLU A 2 -0.37 -19.39 17.08
CA GLU A 2 0.20 -19.06 15.79
C GLU A 2 0.63 -17.59 15.79
N ALA A 3 1.95 -17.39 15.67
CA ALA A 3 2.47 -16.13 15.19
C ALA A 3 1.90 -15.95 13.77
N ALA A 4 0.91 -15.07 13.63
CA ALA A 4 0.47 -14.58 12.34
C ALA A 4 1.70 -14.01 11.63
N GLU A 5 2.31 -14.83 10.77
CA GLU A 5 3.32 -14.45 9.81
C GLU A 5 2.79 -13.23 9.08
N ASN A 6 3.24 -12.06 9.52
CA ASN A 6 3.12 -10.84 8.75
C ASN A 6 4.13 -10.96 7.61
N ASN A 7 3.88 -11.89 6.68
CA ASN A 7 4.62 -11.93 5.43
C ASN A 7 4.29 -10.63 4.69
N PRO A 8 5.29 -9.76 4.41
CA PRO A 8 5.07 -8.58 3.59
C PRO A 8 4.65 -8.93 2.16
N ASP A 9 4.78 -10.20 1.77
CA ASP A 9 4.32 -10.80 0.50
C ASP A 9 2.79 -10.80 0.33
N ASP A 10 2.01 -10.77 1.41
CA ASP A 10 0.53 -10.77 1.34
C ASP A 10 -0.05 -9.39 0.98
N ARG A 11 0.81 -8.39 0.78
CA ARG A 11 0.39 -7.00 0.54
C ARG A 11 0.81 -6.59 -0.87
N PRO A 12 -0.04 -6.80 -1.90
CA PRO A 12 0.30 -6.49 -3.30
C PRO A 12 0.67 -5.01 -3.52
N LEU A 13 0.17 -4.12 -2.65
CA LEU A 13 0.54 -2.71 -2.63
C LEU A 13 2.01 -2.46 -2.33
N TRP A 14 2.70 -3.37 -1.65
CA TRP A 14 4.12 -3.22 -1.30
C TRP A 14 5.01 -3.24 -2.55
N ASN A 15 4.56 -3.87 -3.64
CA ASN A 15 5.27 -3.86 -4.92
C ASN A 15 5.21 -2.50 -5.63
N HIS A 16 4.25 -1.66 -5.25
CA HIS A 16 3.98 -0.34 -5.82
C HIS A 16 4.51 0.82 -4.96
N VAL A 17 5.26 0.49 -3.90
CA VAL A 17 5.84 1.44 -2.96
C VAL A 17 7.29 1.07 -2.71
N ASN A 18 8.13 2.07 -2.52
CA ASN A 18 9.52 1.86 -2.12
C ASN A 18 9.59 1.85 -0.61
N ILE A 19 10.03 0.74 -0.02
CA ILE A 19 10.38 0.70 1.39
C ILE A 19 11.66 1.53 1.55
N LEU A 20 11.55 2.68 2.20
CA LEU A 20 12.70 3.54 2.46
C LEU A 20 13.47 3.05 3.68
N GLU A 21 12.75 2.77 4.77
CA GLU A 21 13.39 2.41 6.04
C GLU A 21 12.43 1.55 6.87
N ILE A 22 12.91 0.40 7.34
CA ILE A 22 12.17 -0.44 8.30
C ILE A 22 12.68 -0.08 9.68
N LEU A 23 11.93 0.77 10.40
CA LEU A 23 12.39 1.33 11.68
C LEU A 23 12.38 0.27 12.79
N LEU A 24 11.23 -0.40 13.01
CA LEU A 24 11.07 -1.49 13.98
C LEU A 24 9.92 -2.39 13.56
N ARG A 25 9.92 -3.67 13.99
CA ARG A 25 8.99 -4.84 13.79
C ARG A 25 7.57 -4.65 13.20
N ARG A 26 6.99 -3.45 13.15
CA ARG A 26 5.67 -3.13 12.59
C ARG A 26 5.56 -1.79 11.83
N THR A 27 6.60 -0.96 11.79
CA THR A 27 6.55 0.39 11.23
C THR A 27 7.65 0.57 10.20
N ALA A 28 7.26 0.59 8.92
CA ALA A 28 8.15 0.90 7.81
C ALA A 28 7.78 2.26 7.22
N ARG A 29 8.79 3.10 6.99
CA ARG A 29 8.66 4.26 6.11
C ARG A 29 8.64 3.75 4.68
N VAL A 30 7.49 3.93 4.04
CA VAL A 30 7.28 3.60 2.64
C VAL A 30 7.00 4.87 1.85
N SER A 31 7.53 4.90 0.64
CA SER A 31 7.36 5.98 -0.32
C SER A 31 6.53 5.49 -1.50
N CYS A 32 5.58 6.28 -1.94
CA CYS A 32 4.84 6.00 -3.17
C CYS A 32 5.80 6.05 -4.36
N LYS A 33 5.83 5.01 -5.20
CA LYS A 33 6.69 4.97 -6.40
C LYS A 33 6.23 5.97 -7.48
N TYR A 34 4.95 6.35 -7.45
CA TYR A 34 4.35 7.24 -8.44
C TYR A 34 4.60 8.72 -8.15
N CYS A 35 4.50 9.17 -6.90
CA CYS A 35 4.73 10.58 -6.53
C CYS A 35 5.97 10.85 -5.68
N GLY A 36 6.67 9.82 -5.21
CA GLY A 36 7.85 9.96 -4.35
C GLY A 36 7.56 10.44 -2.91
N GLY A 37 6.28 10.54 -2.51
CA GLY A 37 5.91 10.96 -1.17
C GLY A 37 5.97 9.82 -0.15
N SER A 38 6.44 10.13 1.05
CA SER A 38 6.44 9.19 2.18
C SER A 38 5.09 9.24 2.90
N TYR A 39 4.35 8.12 2.94
CA TYR A 39 3.02 8.09 3.53
C TYR A 39 2.88 6.94 4.54
N PRO A 40 2.40 7.22 5.77
CA PRO A 40 2.12 6.16 6.74
C PRO A 40 0.93 5.28 6.33
N ARG A 41 0.07 5.76 5.41
CA ARG A 41 -1.12 5.05 4.90
C ARG A 41 -1.11 4.98 3.38
N VAL A 42 -0.13 4.25 2.84
CA VAL A 42 0.02 4.14 1.39
C VAL A 42 -1.14 3.41 0.70
N LYS A 43 -1.86 2.52 1.40
CA LYS A 43 -3.10 1.89 0.89
C LYS A 43 -4.12 2.94 0.51
N ALA A 44 -4.44 3.88 1.41
CA ALA A 44 -5.39 4.95 1.12
C ALA A 44 -4.90 5.92 0.03
N HIS A 45 -3.59 6.20 0.01
CA HIS A 45 -2.96 7.07 -0.99
C HIS A 45 -3.04 6.48 -2.42
N LEU A 46 -2.71 5.20 -2.57
CA LEU A 46 -2.76 4.45 -3.84
C LEU A 46 -4.20 4.17 -4.26
N LEU A 47 -5.09 3.91 -3.31
CA LEU A 47 -6.50 3.63 -3.56
C LEU A 47 -7.36 4.88 -3.82
N LEU A 48 -6.74 6.06 -3.92
CA LEU A 48 -7.42 7.35 -4.05
C LEU A 48 -8.59 7.49 -3.04
N ILE A 49 -8.43 6.95 -1.84
CA ILE A 49 -9.47 6.97 -0.81
C ILE A 49 -9.47 8.36 -0.18
N HIS A 50 -10.41 9.18 -0.64
CA HIS A 50 -10.73 10.46 -0.04
C HIS A 50 -11.28 10.21 1.38
N ASN A 51 -11.06 11.16 2.30
CA ASN A 51 -11.53 11.06 3.70
C ASN A 51 -10.77 10.07 4.62
N ALA A 52 -9.64 9.52 4.19
CA ALA A 52 -8.79 8.64 5.02
C ALA A 52 -7.72 9.38 5.87
N GLY A 53 -7.77 10.71 5.88
CA GLY A 53 -6.74 11.56 6.52
C GLY A 53 -5.40 11.56 5.79
N THR A 54 -5.39 11.28 4.48
CA THR A 54 -4.19 11.29 3.63
C THR A 54 -4.53 11.85 2.26
N ASN A 55 -3.57 12.56 1.65
CA ASN A 55 -3.73 13.04 0.28
C ASN A 55 -3.65 11.87 -0.69
N VAL A 56 -4.51 11.86 -1.69
CA VAL A 56 -4.50 10.87 -2.77
C VAL A 56 -3.31 11.10 -3.71
N CYS A 57 -2.84 10.06 -4.39
CA CYS A 57 -1.74 10.21 -5.33
C CYS A 57 -2.19 10.92 -6.62
N PRO A 58 -1.59 12.06 -7.01
CA PRO A 58 -1.95 12.71 -8.28
C PRO A 58 -1.44 11.95 -9.51
N ASN A 59 -0.45 11.06 -9.34
CA ASN A 59 0.13 10.25 -10.42
C ASN A 59 -0.55 8.90 -10.60
N VAL A 60 -1.37 8.45 -9.63
CA VAL A 60 -2.18 7.25 -9.79
C VAL A 60 -3.46 7.66 -10.53
N THR A 61 -3.59 7.20 -11.76
CA THR A 61 -4.81 7.36 -12.56
C THR A 61 -5.86 6.32 -12.16
N GLU A 62 -7.11 6.53 -12.56
CA GLU A 62 -8.21 5.58 -12.33
C GLU A 62 -7.90 4.16 -12.86
N ALA A 63 -7.20 4.05 -14.00
CA ALA A 63 -6.80 2.76 -14.57
C ALA A 63 -5.79 2.01 -13.69
N ILE A 64 -4.83 2.72 -13.10
CA ILE A 64 -3.85 2.15 -12.16
C ILE A 64 -4.56 1.80 -10.85
N LEU A 65 -5.44 2.69 -10.37
CA LEU A 65 -6.28 2.45 -9.21
C LEU A 65 -7.11 1.17 -9.35
N GLN A 66 -7.78 0.97 -10.49
CA GLN A 66 -8.58 -0.23 -10.73
C GLN A 66 -7.72 -1.49 -10.76
N GLN A 67 -6.54 -1.44 -11.37
CA GLN A 67 -5.58 -2.55 -11.32
C GLN A 67 -5.16 -2.86 -9.89
N LEU A 68 -4.75 -1.85 -9.12
CA LEU A 68 -4.35 -2.01 -7.73
C LEU A 68 -5.48 -2.57 -6.86
N GLN A 69 -6.71 -2.06 -7.01
CA GLN A 69 -7.88 -2.60 -6.30
C GLN A 69 -8.14 -4.05 -6.65
N ASN A 70 -8.01 -4.42 -7.93
CA ASN A 70 -8.20 -5.79 -8.37
C ASN A 70 -7.10 -6.71 -7.83
N GLU A 71 -5.83 -6.30 -7.89
CA GLU A 71 -4.71 -7.04 -7.29
C GLU A 71 -4.90 -7.24 -5.78
N ILE A 72 -5.33 -6.20 -5.06
CA ILE A 72 -5.65 -6.29 -3.63
C ILE A 72 -6.82 -7.22 -3.38
N ALA A 73 -7.91 -7.10 -4.14
CA ALA A 73 -9.09 -7.95 -3.96
C ALA A 73 -8.77 -9.42 -4.25
N GLN A 74 -7.89 -9.69 -5.23
CA GLN A 74 -7.39 -11.04 -5.54
C GLN A 74 -6.52 -11.59 -4.42
N ALA A 75 -5.70 -10.76 -3.77
CA ALA A 75 -4.84 -11.15 -2.65
C ALA A 75 -5.65 -11.31 -1.34
N GLU A 76 -6.47 -10.33 -0.97
CA GLU A 76 -7.30 -10.36 0.25
C GLU A 76 -8.40 -11.43 0.16
N GLY A 77 -8.87 -11.75 -1.05
CA GLY A 77 -9.90 -12.77 -1.33
C GLY A 77 -9.42 -14.22 -1.30
N GLN A 78 -8.13 -14.47 -1.04
CA GLN A 78 -7.60 -15.82 -0.76
C GLN A 78 -7.47 -16.05 0.75
N ASN A 79 -8.60 -16.05 1.45
CA ASN A 79 -8.69 -16.48 2.86
C ASN A 79 -9.92 -17.35 3.08
#